data_AF-A0A0A3XXJ9-F1
#
_entry.id   AF-A0A0A3XXJ9-F1
#
_cell.length_a   1.000
_cell.length_b   1.000
_cell.length_c   1.000
_cell.angle_alpha   90.00
_cell.angle_beta   90.00
_cell.angle_gamma   90.00
#
_symmetry.space_group_name_H-M   'P 1'
#
loop_
_entity.id
_entity.type
_entity.pdbx_description
1 polymer ?
#
loop_
_entity_poly.entity_id
_entity_poly.type
_entity_poly.pdbx_seq_one_letter_code
_entity_poly.pdbx_strand_id
1 'polypeptide(L)'
;MYLLLDIFGYLSVVLRGLILIAQSFTLGGLAFWMLLWAPLRPQLTSGSLTIEQRCQAVLRISALAWALLTIASLALNVAALVGTLQVAWSEALGADFGRADLVIAACAFGIAVLAKNPAQGVRSIGLVALAVLALAMQTRLTHAASRPDVRWPLLLSDAGHMLGASVWIGGLPYFLIALSGCKDAGDWRRIARRYSLMSMAAVAAILAGGLTMAVTYIGSIEAIYGTAYGVMTLAKVGLLLMLLALGAGNYFLVERLRRDPSTPILRLKRFAEVEIGIGLTVLLAAASLTSLPPGVDLAQDRLNWHEIVERATPQWPPRLTSPDYDKLTVAQLQTKITLADAGRANAQAAYVPGEGTILPRNAEDIAWSEYNHHWAGIFVVLIGLLALIEHFRWGRWAKHWPLLFLGMAAFLFFRADEQAWPLGPAGFFESLRDPEVAQHRIFVLLIAVFGIFEWRVRLRGGKAGPAALVFPLTTALGGALLLTHSHAIANIKDQLLIEMSHTPLALCGVTAGWARWLELRMDGRVRQAAAWIWPIAFVLVGLILLEYREA
;
A
#
# COMPACT_ATOMS: atom_id res chain seq x y z
N MET A 1 -21.74 -12.95 12.09
CA MET A 1 -20.53 -13.79 12.01
C MET A 1 -20.09 -13.94 10.57
N TYR A 2 -20.96 -14.35 9.63
CA TYR A 2 -20.66 -14.43 8.19
C TYR A 2 -20.00 -13.17 7.62
N LEU A 3 -20.64 -12.00 7.77
CA LEU A 3 -20.07 -10.72 7.32
C LEU A 3 -18.67 -10.40 7.90
N LEU A 4 -18.38 -10.83 9.13
CA LEU A 4 -17.06 -10.63 9.75
C LEU A 4 -16.00 -11.51 9.08
N LEU A 5 -16.35 -12.75 8.76
CA LEU A 5 -15.47 -13.69 8.07
C LEU A 5 -15.20 -13.24 6.62
N ASP A 6 -16.21 -12.66 5.95
CA ASP A 6 -16.09 -12.17 4.58
C ASP A 6 -15.09 -11.00 4.46
N ILE A 7 -15.02 -10.12 5.47
CA ILE A 7 -14.09 -8.98 5.48
C ILE A 7 -12.81 -9.23 6.29
N PHE A 8 -12.70 -10.39 6.98
CA PHE A 8 -11.61 -10.69 7.89
C PHE A 8 -10.24 -10.61 7.21
N GLY A 9 -10.11 -11.22 6.02
CA GLY A 9 -8.86 -11.23 5.26
C GLY A 9 -8.35 -9.81 5.00
N TYR A 10 -9.20 -8.96 4.42
CA TYR A 10 -8.87 -7.56 4.16
C TYR A 10 -8.54 -6.78 5.44
N LEU A 11 -9.40 -6.87 6.47
CA LEU A 11 -9.21 -6.12 7.71
C LEU A 11 -7.93 -6.54 8.46
N SER A 12 -7.59 -7.83 8.43
CA SER A 12 -6.37 -8.36 9.03
C SER A 12 -5.11 -7.78 8.37
N VAL A 13 -5.08 -7.69 7.03
CA VAL A 13 -3.96 -7.11 6.27
C VAL A 13 -3.82 -5.62 6.56
N VAL A 14 -4.93 -4.87 6.57
CA VAL A 14 -4.94 -3.43 6.87
C VAL A 14 -4.44 -3.16 8.29
N LEU A 15 -4.98 -3.89 9.29
CA LEU A 15 -4.54 -3.75 10.68
C LEU A 15 -3.05 -4.10 10.82
N ARG A 16 -2.59 -5.18 10.19
CA ARG A 16 -1.17 -5.56 10.20
C ARG A 16 -0.30 -4.45 9.60
N GLY A 17 -0.70 -3.88 8.48
CA GLY A 17 -0.01 -2.74 7.86
C GLY A 17 0.09 -1.54 8.81
N LEU A 18 -1.00 -1.20 9.49
CA LEU A 18 -1.02 -0.12 10.47
C LEU A 18 -0.14 -0.41 11.70
N ILE A 19 -0.09 -1.66 12.21
CA ILE A 19 0.82 -1.97 13.33
C ILE A 19 2.27 -1.87 12.88
N LEU A 20 2.62 -2.33 11.66
CA LEU A 20 3.99 -2.22 11.15
C LEU A 20 4.43 -0.76 11.02
N ILE A 21 3.53 0.14 10.61
CA ILE A 21 3.77 1.59 10.56
C ILE A 21 3.99 2.14 11.98
N ALA A 22 3.07 1.87 12.90
CA ALA A 22 3.11 2.38 14.27
C ALA A 22 4.35 1.85 15.04
N GLN A 23 4.67 0.57 14.86
CA GLN A 23 5.88 -0.07 15.36
C GLN A 23 7.13 0.62 14.78
N SER A 24 7.20 0.77 13.46
CA SER A 24 8.36 1.35 12.79
C SER A 24 8.63 2.75 13.29
N PHE A 25 7.59 3.59 13.41
CA PHE A 25 7.70 4.96 13.93
C PHE A 25 8.17 4.96 15.40
N THR A 26 7.65 4.03 16.21
CA THR A 26 8.05 3.93 17.63
C THR A 26 9.51 3.53 17.78
N LEU A 27 9.92 2.43 17.15
CA LEU A 27 11.29 1.91 17.23
C LEU A 27 12.29 2.85 16.55
N GLY A 28 11.92 3.43 15.40
CA GLY A 28 12.68 4.46 14.70
C GLY A 28 12.85 5.74 15.51
N GLY A 29 11.81 6.17 16.24
CA GLY A 29 11.85 7.29 17.16
C GLY A 29 12.78 7.07 18.34
N LEU A 30 12.75 5.87 18.94
CA LEU A 30 13.69 5.49 20.01
C LEU A 30 15.13 5.47 19.51
N ALA A 31 15.37 4.86 18.34
CA ALA A 31 16.69 4.84 17.72
C ALA A 31 17.17 6.24 17.36
N PHE A 32 16.31 7.09 16.79
CA PHE A 32 16.61 8.49 16.50
C PHE A 32 16.99 9.24 17.78
N TRP A 33 16.22 9.09 18.86
CA TRP A 33 16.53 9.73 20.13
C TRP A 33 17.89 9.31 20.68
N MET A 34 18.11 7.99 20.79
CA MET A 34 19.28 7.43 21.47
C MET A 34 20.55 7.54 20.65
N LEU A 35 20.47 7.28 19.34
CA LEU A 35 21.63 7.19 18.46
C LEU A 35 21.98 8.52 17.80
N LEU A 36 21.03 9.44 17.64
CA LEU A 36 21.24 10.73 16.96
C LEU A 36 21.03 11.92 17.88
N TRP A 37 19.82 12.09 18.43
CA TRP A 37 19.43 13.34 19.09
C TRP A 37 20.18 13.56 20.41
N ALA A 38 20.12 12.60 21.34
CA ALA A 38 20.73 12.76 22.66
C ALA A 38 22.26 13.01 22.61
N PRO A 39 23.06 12.32 21.76
CA PRO A 39 24.48 12.60 21.64
C PRO A 39 24.81 13.94 20.97
N LEU A 40 23.97 14.41 20.03
CA LEU A 40 24.23 15.65 19.29
C LEU A 40 23.70 16.89 20.00
N ARG A 41 22.65 16.78 20.82
CA ARG A 41 21.97 17.91 21.47
C ARG A 41 22.93 18.94 22.10
N PRO A 42 23.99 18.57 22.86
CA PRO A 42 24.88 19.54 23.48
C PRO A 42 25.68 20.39 22.47
N GLN A 43 25.76 19.95 21.22
CA GLN A 43 26.52 20.59 20.13
C GLN A 43 25.64 21.39 19.17
N LEU A 44 24.31 21.35 19.33
CA LEU A 44 23.37 22.04 18.47
C LEU A 44 23.13 23.47 18.97
N THR A 45 23.07 24.42 18.04
CA THR A 45 22.83 25.84 18.34
C THR A 45 21.36 26.17 18.59
N SER A 46 20.46 25.33 18.05
CA SER A 46 19.02 25.56 18.04
C SER A 46 18.35 25.29 19.40
N GLY A 47 17.25 26.01 19.70
CA GLY A 47 16.40 25.75 20.87
C GLY A 47 15.80 24.34 20.85
N SER A 48 16.46 23.41 21.56
CA SER A 48 16.16 21.96 21.52
C SER A 48 14.78 21.58 22.07
N LEU A 49 14.21 22.36 22.99
CA LEU A 49 12.98 22.02 23.71
C LEU A 49 11.78 21.75 22.80
N THR A 50 11.52 22.60 21.80
CA THR A 50 10.35 22.42 20.92
C THR A 50 10.51 21.20 20.00
N ILE A 51 11.73 20.91 19.56
CA ILE A 51 12.02 19.71 18.74
C ILE A 51 11.80 18.45 19.58
N GLU A 52 12.32 18.45 20.82
CA GLU A 52 12.16 17.33 21.76
C GLU A 52 10.69 17.05 22.07
N GLN A 53 9.91 18.08 22.35
CA GLN A 53 8.47 17.95 22.62
C GLN A 53 7.72 17.34 21.43
N ARG A 54 8.02 17.77 20.20
CA ARG A 54 7.40 17.22 18.99
C ARG A 54 7.80 15.77 18.76
N CYS A 55 9.09 15.45 18.87
CA CYS A 55 9.58 14.07 18.76
C CYS A 55 8.95 13.17 19.83
N GLN A 56 8.88 13.61 21.08
CA GLN A 56 8.22 12.86 22.17
C GLN A 56 6.72 12.68 21.91
N ALA A 57 6.03 13.69 21.40
CA ALA A 57 4.61 13.58 21.04
C ALA A 57 4.40 12.51 19.96
N VAL A 58 5.21 12.52 18.88
CA VAL A 58 5.12 11.50 17.82
C VAL A 58 5.43 10.11 18.38
N LEU A 59 6.49 9.95 19.18
CA LEU A 59 6.83 8.66 19.82
C LEU A 59 5.70 8.13 20.71
N ARG A 60 5.07 9.01 21.50
CA ARG A 60 3.95 8.61 22.36
C ARG A 60 2.73 8.21 21.54
N ILE A 61 2.39 8.99 20.52
CA ILE A 61 1.25 8.71 19.64
C ILE A 61 1.49 7.40 18.89
N SER A 62 2.67 7.19 18.31
CA SER A 62 2.99 5.95 17.58
C SER A 62 2.99 4.74 18.50
N ALA A 63 3.51 4.85 19.74
CA ALA A 63 3.52 3.76 20.69
C ALA A 63 2.12 3.41 21.22
N LEU A 64 1.26 4.41 21.46
CA LEU A 64 -0.15 4.18 21.81
C LEU A 64 -0.92 3.58 20.63
N ALA A 65 -0.71 4.09 19.41
CA ALA A 65 -1.32 3.54 18.22
C ALA A 65 -0.91 2.07 18.03
N TRP A 66 0.38 1.75 18.22
CA TRP A 66 0.86 0.37 18.15
C TRP A 66 0.14 -0.52 19.17
N ALA A 67 0.05 -0.10 20.44
CA ALA A 67 -0.66 -0.85 21.47
C ALA A 67 -2.13 -1.08 21.10
N LEU A 68 -2.87 -0.03 20.73
CA LEU A 68 -4.29 -0.10 20.40
C LEU A 68 -4.57 -0.94 19.16
N LEU A 69 -3.76 -0.79 18.10
CA LEU A 69 -3.90 -1.55 16.87
C LEU A 69 -3.57 -3.04 17.10
N THR A 70 -2.57 -3.36 17.91
CA THR A 70 -2.28 -4.75 18.30
C THR A 70 -3.44 -5.36 19.08
N ILE A 71 -4.07 -4.62 20.00
CA ILE A 71 -5.28 -5.09 20.70
C ILE A 71 -6.46 -5.27 19.74
N ALA A 72 -6.65 -4.37 18.78
CA ALA A 72 -7.70 -4.51 17.77
C ALA A 72 -7.47 -5.75 16.87
N SER A 73 -6.22 -5.98 16.45
CA SER A 73 -5.82 -7.17 15.69
C SER A 73 -6.02 -8.45 16.51
N LEU A 74 -5.65 -8.44 17.79
CA LEU A 74 -5.90 -9.55 18.72
C LEU A 74 -7.39 -9.86 18.82
N ALA A 75 -8.22 -8.84 19.05
CA ALA A 75 -9.67 -9.00 19.15
C ALA A 75 -10.26 -9.58 17.86
N LEU A 76 -9.81 -9.10 16.69
CA LEU A 76 -10.22 -9.60 15.39
C LEU A 76 -9.85 -11.08 15.20
N ASN A 77 -8.59 -11.44 15.45
CA ASN A 77 -8.09 -12.81 15.29
C ASN A 77 -8.76 -13.78 16.26
N VAL A 78 -8.98 -13.38 17.51
CA VAL A 78 -9.71 -14.19 18.50
C VAL A 78 -11.17 -14.36 18.11
N ALA A 79 -11.85 -13.29 17.66
CA ALA A 79 -13.23 -13.38 17.21
C ALA A 79 -13.38 -14.32 15.99
N ALA A 80 -12.44 -14.25 15.04
CA ALA A 80 -12.41 -15.16 13.90
C ALA A 80 -12.15 -16.61 14.32
N LEU A 81 -11.22 -16.85 15.25
CA LEU A 81 -10.91 -18.19 15.74
C LEU A 81 -12.07 -18.81 16.52
N VAL A 82 -12.71 -18.06 17.42
CA VAL A 82 -13.90 -18.49 18.15
C VAL A 82 -15.06 -18.73 17.17
N GLY A 83 -15.25 -17.84 16.19
CA GLY A 83 -16.32 -17.97 15.20
C GLY A 83 -16.16 -19.17 14.26
N THR A 84 -14.92 -19.57 13.95
CA THR A 84 -14.65 -20.69 13.03
C THR A 84 -14.48 -22.02 13.74
N LEU A 85 -13.73 -22.07 14.85
CA LEU A 85 -13.45 -23.31 15.57
C LEU A 85 -14.39 -23.56 16.76
N GLN A 86 -15.27 -22.62 17.10
CA GLN A 86 -16.21 -22.73 18.23
C GLN A 86 -15.52 -23.01 19.57
N VAL A 87 -14.28 -22.56 19.73
CA VAL A 87 -13.49 -22.67 20.96
C VAL A 87 -13.86 -21.57 21.96
N ALA A 88 -13.51 -21.76 23.23
CA ALA A 88 -13.74 -20.74 24.25
C ALA A 88 -12.84 -19.51 24.02
N TRP A 89 -13.34 -18.30 24.35
CA TRP A 89 -12.58 -17.06 24.26
C TRP A 89 -11.25 -17.09 25.05
N SER A 90 -11.24 -17.72 26.22
CA SER A 90 -10.04 -17.88 27.05
C SER A 90 -8.99 -18.79 26.41
N GLU A 91 -9.42 -19.83 25.70
CA GLU A 91 -8.55 -20.74 24.96
C GLU A 91 -7.95 -20.03 23.74
N ALA A 92 -8.78 -19.31 22.97
CA ALA A 92 -8.33 -18.52 21.84
C ALA A 92 -7.34 -17.40 22.25
N LEU A 93 -7.60 -16.69 23.35
CA LEU A 93 -6.65 -15.72 23.93
C LEU A 93 -5.38 -16.38 24.46
N GLY A 94 -5.50 -17.62 24.95
CA GLY A 94 -4.40 -18.42 25.48
C GLY A 94 -3.48 -19.00 24.41
N ALA A 95 -3.83 -18.90 23.12
CA ALA A 95 -2.99 -19.33 22.00
C ALA A 95 -1.69 -18.53 21.90
N ASP A 96 -0.69 -19.08 21.21
CA ASP A 96 0.64 -18.48 21.09
C ASP A 96 0.61 -17.06 20.48
N PHE A 97 -0.24 -16.82 19.48
CA PHE A 97 -0.41 -15.49 18.91
C PHE A 97 -1.03 -14.52 19.93
N GLY A 98 -2.03 -14.98 20.69
CA GLY A 98 -2.73 -14.17 21.69
C GLY A 98 -1.81 -13.71 22.81
N ARG A 99 -0.97 -14.62 23.32
CA ARG A 99 0.07 -14.29 24.32
C ARG A 99 1.09 -13.30 23.76
N ALA A 100 1.56 -13.50 22.54
CA ALA A 100 2.53 -12.61 21.92
C ALA A 100 1.96 -11.20 21.71
N ASP A 101 0.76 -11.08 21.16
CA ASP A 101 0.07 -9.80 20.94
C ASP A 101 -0.18 -9.04 22.25
N LEU A 102 -0.58 -9.74 23.33
CA LEU A 102 -0.74 -9.11 24.65
C LEU A 102 0.58 -8.53 25.18
N VAL A 103 1.69 -9.27 25.05
CA VAL A 103 3.02 -8.79 25.48
C VAL A 103 3.47 -7.62 24.62
N ILE A 104 3.27 -7.67 23.31
CA ILE A 104 3.58 -6.56 22.38
C ILE A 104 2.78 -5.31 22.78
N ALA A 105 1.47 -5.44 22.98
CA ALA A 105 0.61 -4.33 23.38
C ALA A 105 1.02 -3.73 24.72
N ALA A 106 1.34 -4.57 25.72
CA ALA A 106 1.84 -4.13 27.02
C ALA A 106 3.18 -3.38 26.90
N CYS A 107 4.11 -3.88 26.08
CA CYS A 107 5.39 -3.22 25.85
C CYS A 107 5.22 -1.87 25.14
N ALA A 108 4.40 -1.82 24.09
CA ALA A 108 4.10 -0.60 23.35
C ALA A 108 3.43 0.45 24.26
N PHE A 109 2.49 0.04 25.09
CA PHE A 109 1.88 0.91 26.10
C PHE A 109 2.91 1.40 27.14
N GLY A 110 3.78 0.51 27.63
CA GLY A 110 4.87 0.86 28.53
C GLY A 110 5.81 1.91 27.93
N ILE A 111 6.16 1.77 26.64
CA ILE A 111 6.94 2.76 25.89
C ILE A 111 6.21 4.10 25.85
N ALA A 112 4.91 4.11 25.53
CA ALA A 112 4.12 5.34 25.49
C ALA A 112 4.07 6.07 26.85
N VAL A 113 4.00 5.33 27.95
CA VAL A 113 4.01 5.89 29.31
C VAL A 113 5.39 6.46 29.66
N LEU A 114 6.46 5.72 29.38
CA LEU A 114 7.84 6.14 29.68
C LEU A 114 8.30 7.32 28.81
N ALA A 115 7.81 7.42 27.58
CA ALA A 115 8.11 8.50 26.64
C ALA A 115 7.52 9.87 27.03
N LYS A 116 6.76 9.97 28.14
CA LYS A 116 6.29 11.25 28.70
C LYS A 116 7.41 12.19 29.13
N ASN A 117 8.57 11.63 29.47
CA ASN A 117 9.72 12.39 29.94
C ASN A 117 10.95 12.09 29.06
N PRO A 118 11.99 12.94 29.09
CA PRO A 118 13.23 12.67 28.38
C PRO A 118 13.82 11.30 28.75
N ALA A 119 14.18 10.51 27.74
CA ALA A 119 14.80 9.20 27.94
C ALA A 119 16.27 9.38 28.35
N GLN A 120 16.51 9.28 29.66
CA GLN A 120 17.83 9.38 30.29
C GLN A 120 17.99 8.31 31.38
N GLY A 121 19.23 7.84 31.56
CA GLY A 121 19.58 6.85 32.60
C GLY A 121 18.73 5.58 32.52
N VAL A 122 18.16 5.18 33.66
CA VAL A 122 17.34 3.96 33.82
C VAL A 122 16.14 3.93 32.86
N ARG A 123 15.56 5.10 32.52
CA ARG A 123 14.43 5.15 31.57
C ARG A 123 14.83 4.70 30.17
N SER A 124 16.03 5.04 29.72
CA SER A 124 16.53 4.59 28.42
C SER A 124 16.71 3.08 28.40
N ILE A 125 17.21 2.49 29.49
CA ILE A 125 17.34 1.04 29.64
C ILE A 125 15.96 0.37 29.57
N GLY A 126 14.98 0.90 30.31
CA GLY A 126 13.60 0.40 30.26
C GLY A 126 12.98 0.47 28.87
N LEU A 127 13.14 1.58 28.15
CA LEU A 127 12.66 1.74 26.78
C LEU A 127 13.29 0.74 25.80
N VAL A 128 14.61 0.51 25.91
CA VAL A 128 15.30 -0.49 25.09
C VAL A 128 14.82 -1.90 25.43
N ALA A 129 14.68 -2.24 26.71
CA ALA A 129 14.21 -3.55 27.15
C ALA A 129 12.79 -3.85 26.61
N LEU A 130 11.86 -2.89 26.72
CA LEU A 130 10.51 -3.03 26.17
C LEU A 130 10.52 -3.16 24.64
N ALA A 131 11.34 -2.37 23.94
CA ALA A 131 11.47 -2.43 22.49
C ALA A 131 12.02 -3.79 22.01
N VAL A 132 13.06 -4.31 22.68
CA VAL A 132 13.65 -5.62 22.38
C VAL A 132 12.67 -6.74 22.66
N LEU A 133 11.95 -6.70 23.80
CA LEU A 133 10.96 -7.70 24.14
C LEU A 133 9.79 -7.72 23.14
N ALA A 134 9.28 -6.55 22.77
CA ALA A 134 8.23 -6.43 21.76
C ALA A 134 8.68 -6.96 20.39
N LEU A 135 9.91 -6.63 19.97
CA LEU A 135 10.46 -7.14 18.70
C LEU A 135 10.64 -8.66 18.75
N ALA A 136 11.13 -9.21 19.86
CA ALA A 136 11.27 -10.66 20.04
C ALA A 136 9.90 -11.37 19.95
N MET A 137 8.85 -10.84 20.59
CA MET A 137 7.50 -11.39 20.49
C MET A 137 6.93 -11.26 19.07
N GLN A 138 7.22 -10.16 18.38
CA GLN A 138 6.78 -9.97 17.00
C GLN A 138 7.36 -11.01 16.04
N THR A 139 8.60 -11.45 16.24
CA THR A 139 9.20 -12.52 15.41
C THR A 139 8.51 -13.87 15.60
N ARG A 140 7.84 -14.12 16.74
CA ARG A 140 7.02 -15.33 16.95
C ARG A 140 5.76 -15.38 16.09
N LEU A 141 5.36 -14.24 15.52
CA LEU A 141 4.19 -14.09 14.65
C LEU A 141 4.55 -14.10 13.16
N THR A 142 5.77 -14.55 12.82
CA THR A 142 6.28 -14.64 11.45
C THR A 142 6.40 -16.09 11.01
N HIS A 143 6.54 -16.32 9.69
CA HIS A 143 6.82 -17.66 9.16
C HIS A 143 8.11 -18.26 9.73
N ALA A 144 9.06 -17.46 10.24
CA ALA A 144 10.28 -18.01 10.84
C ALA A 144 9.98 -18.88 12.05
N ALA A 145 8.92 -18.57 12.82
CA ALA A 145 8.54 -19.31 14.01
C ALA A 145 8.08 -20.74 13.70
N SER A 146 7.58 -21.00 12.49
CA SER A 146 7.11 -22.30 12.02
C SER A 146 8.16 -23.08 11.20
N ARG A 147 9.43 -22.66 11.20
CA ARG A 147 10.54 -23.35 10.50
C ARG A 147 11.58 -23.88 11.50
N PRO A 148 11.32 -25.02 12.18
CA PRO A 148 12.19 -25.50 13.25
C PRO A 148 13.64 -25.74 12.81
N ASP A 149 13.86 -26.21 11.59
CA ASP A 149 15.19 -26.59 11.07
C ASP A 149 16.14 -25.40 10.86
N VAL A 150 15.58 -24.22 10.51
CA VAL A 150 16.34 -22.99 10.19
C VAL A 150 15.85 -21.79 10.98
N ARG A 151 15.27 -22.06 12.16
CA ARG A 151 14.52 -21.07 12.96
C ARG A 151 15.35 -19.84 13.32
N TRP A 152 16.52 -20.03 13.91
CA TRP A 152 17.32 -18.93 14.45
C TRP A 152 17.86 -17.98 13.38
N PRO A 153 18.45 -18.45 12.26
CA PRO A 153 18.84 -17.57 11.16
C PRO A 153 17.68 -16.73 10.63
N LEU A 154 16.48 -17.31 10.49
CA LEU A 154 15.30 -16.59 10.01
C LEU A 154 14.79 -15.59 11.03
N LEU A 155 14.69 -15.95 12.32
CA LEU A 155 14.26 -15.03 13.38
C LEU A 155 15.20 -13.82 13.51
N LEU A 156 16.51 -14.03 13.43
CA LEU A 156 17.50 -12.94 13.47
C LEU A 156 17.42 -12.06 12.22
N SER A 157 17.20 -12.68 11.06
CA SER A 157 17.00 -11.97 9.78
C SER A 157 15.74 -11.12 9.80
N ASP A 158 14.62 -11.66 10.30
CA ASP A 158 13.36 -10.95 10.52
C ASP A 158 13.57 -9.77 11.46
N ALA A 159 14.15 -10.01 12.64
CA ALA A 159 14.42 -8.96 13.63
C ALA A 159 15.31 -7.84 13.06
N GLY A 160 16.40 -8.21 12.38
CA GLY A 160 17.31 -7.27 11.74
C GLY A 160 16.65 -6.46 10.62
N HIS A 161 15.86 -7.12 9.78
CA HIS A 161 15.12 -6.46 8.70
C HIS A 161 14.07 -5.49 9.24
N MET A 162 13.28 -5.90 10.24
CA MET A 162 12.27 -5.06 10.87
C MET A 162 12.89 -3.87 11.64
N LEU A 163 13.99 -4.09 12.35
CA LEU A 163 14.72 -3.02 13.03
C LEU A 163 15.33 -2.05 12.01
N GLY A 164 15.92 -2.55 10.93
CA GLY A 164 16.45 -1.72 9.85
C GLY A 164 15.36 -0.85 9.21
N ALA A 165 14.21 -1.45 8.86
CA ALA A 165 13.07 -0.72 8.32
C ALA A 165 12.57 0.36 9.30
N SER A 166 12.54 0.04 10.61
CA SER A 166 12.17 0.99 11.66
C SER A 166 13.16 2.15 11.78
N VAL A 167 14.47 1.88 11.79
CA VAL A 167 15.51 2.91 11.95
C VAL A 167 15.56 3.84 10.73
N TRP A 168 15.47 3.28 9.53
CA TRP A 168 15.42 4.09 8.31
C TRP A 168 14.04 4.76 8.17
N ILE A 169 13.00 4.04 7.76
CA ILE A 169 11.71 4.65 7.41
C ILE A 169 11.04 5.28 8.64
N GLY A 170 11.03 4.59 9.77
CA GLY A 170 10.42 5.09 10.99
C GLY A 170 11.16 6.23 11.67
N GLY A 171 12.45 6.43 11.37
CA GLY A 171 13.23 7.57 11.83
C GLY A 171 12.99 8.86 11.03
N LEU A 172 12.45 8.77 9.81
CA LEU A 172 12.31 9.92 8.90
C LEU A 172 11.39 11.04 9.43
N PRO A 173 10.25 10.76 10.08
CA PRO A 173 9.43 11.82 10.68
C PRO A 173 10.21 12.65 11.72
N TYR A 174 11.00 11.99 12.56
CA TYR A 174 11.84 12.63 13.58
C TYR A 174 12.97 13.43 12.96
N PHE A 175 13.57 12.88 11.89
CA PHE A 175 14.57 13.57 11.09
C PHE A 175 14.02 14.86 10.47
N LEU A 176 12.81 14.82 9.90
CA LEU A 176 12.14 16.00 9.34
C LEU A 176 11.78 17.03 10.40
N ILE A 177 11.31 16.60 11.59
CA ILE A 177 11.04 17.48 12.72
C ILE A 177 12.33 18.21 13.13
N ALA A 178 13.44 17.49 13.28
CA ALA A 178 14.73 18.06 13.65
C ALA A 178 15.26 19.04 12.60
N LEU A 179 15.27 18.65 11.31
CA LEU A 179 15.69 19.53 10.22
C LEU A 179 14.80 20.78 10.05
N SER A 180 13.52 20.69 10.41
CA SER A 180 12.60 21.82 10.31
C SER A 180 12.64 22.74 11.53
N GLY A 181 13.06 22.22 12.70
CA GLY A 181 13.26 23.03 13.90
C GLY A 181 14.60 23.75 13.94
N CYS A 182 15.64 23.20 13.30
CA CYS A 182 16.95 23.84 13.20
C CYS A 182 16.97 24.90 12.09
N LYS A 183 17.75 25.98 12.30
CA LYS A 183 17.94 27.07 11.34
C LYS A 183 19.39 27.25 10.88
N ASP A 184 20.34 26.70 11.63
CA ASP A 184 21.76 26.78 11.33
C ASP A 184 22.22 25.70 10.34
N ALA A 185 23.07 26.07 9.39
CA ALA A 185 23.61 25.16 8.38
C ALA A 185 24.51 24.07 8.99
N GLY A 186 25.25 24.40 10.06
CA GLY A 186 26.06 23.44 10.81
C GLY A 186 25.20 22.38 11.51
N ASP A 187 24.11 22.79 12.15
CA ASP A 187 23.14 21.88 12.77
C ASP A 187 22.52 20.94 11.73
N TRP A 188 22.05 21.47 10.58
CA TRP A 188 21.51 20.64 9.50
C TRP A 188 22.50 19.59 9.02
N ARG A 189 23.76 19.98 8.82
CA ARG A 189 24.82 19.06 8.40
C ARG A 189 25.07 17.96 9.43
N ARG A 190 25.18 18.30 10.73
CA ARG A 190 25.42 17.32 11.80
C ARG A 190 24.29 16.28 11.86
N ILE A 191 23.04 16.76 11.83
CA ILE A 191 21.84 15.91 11.86
C ILE A 191 21.79 15.03 10.61
N ALA A 192 21.92 15.61 9.42
CA ALA A 192 21.83 14.90 8.15
C ALA A 192 22.93 13.87 7.95
N ARG A 193 24.17 14.18 8.32
CA ARG A 193 25.29 13.23 8.27
C ARG A 193 25.04 12.03 9.19
N ARG A 194 24.65 12.28 10.44
CA ARG A 194 24.44 11.20 11.42
C ARG A 194 23.26 10.32 11.05
N TYR A 195 22.18 10.93 10.56
CA TYR A 195 21.03 10.18 10.07
C TYR A 195 21.35 9.36 8.81
N SER A 196 22.17 9.89 7.89
CA SER A 196 22.62 9.14 6.71
C SER A 196 23.42 7.89 7.11
N LEU A 197 24.29 7.97 8.12
CA LEU A 197 25.03 6.81 8.64
C LEU A 197 24.09 5.76 9.24
N MET A 198 23.11 6.19 10.05
CA MET A 198 22.09 5.29 10.59
C MET A 198 21.29 4.61 9.48
N SER A 199 20.90 5.37 8.45
CA SER A 199 20.15 4.85 7.30
C SER A 199 20.97 3.84 6.49
N MET A 200 22.27 4.07 6.29
CA MET A 200 23.14 3.10 5.61
C MET A 200 23.30 1.79 6.39
N ALA A 201 23.46 1.87 7.73
CA ALA A 201 23.51 0.67 8.57
C ALA A 201 22.16 -0.08 8.57
N ALA A 202 21.05 0.67 8.61
CA ALA A 202 19.71 0.12 8.50
C ALA A 202 19.46 -0.58 7.15
N VAL A 203 19.89 0.03 6.03
CA VAL A 203 19.85 -0.57 4.69
C VAL A 203 20.62 -1.88 4.66
N ALA A 204 21.82 -1.93 5.23
CA ALA A 204 22.60 -3.16 5.30
C ALA A 204 21.85 -4.28 6.04
N ALA A 205 21.22 -3.97 7.18
CA ALA A 205 20.40 -4.92 7.93
C ALA A 205 19.15 -5.39 7.15
N ILE A 206 18.47 -4.47 6.45
CA ILE A 206 17.33 -4.77 5.57
C ILE A 206 17.76 -5.73 4.46
N LEU A 207 18.87 -5.44 3.77
CA LEU A 207 19.35 -6.27 2.66
C LEU A 207 19.81 -7.64 3.13
N ALA A 208 20.58 -7.71 4.22
CA ALA A 208 21.05 -8.98 4.76
C ALA A 208 19.90 -9.88 5.23
N GLY A 209 18.95 -9.33 6.01
CA GLY A 209 17.79 -10.08 6.46
C GLY A 209 16.86 -10.44 5.31
N GLY A 210 16.60 -9.50 4.41
CA GLY A 210 15.72 -9.67 3.25
C GLY A 210 16.22 -10.74 2.29
N LEU A 211 17.53 -10.75 1.99
CA LEU A 211 18.14 -11.74 1.11
C LEU A 211 18.11 -13.14 1.74
N THR A 212 18.44 -13.24 3.03
CA THR A 212 18.38 -14.53 3.76
C THR A 212 16.97 -15.10 3.72
N MET A 213 15.96 -14.29 4.02
CA MET A 213 14.55 -14.70 3.95
C MET A 213 14.10 -15.03 2.52
N ALA A 214 14.51 -14.25 1.51
CA ALA A 214 14.11 -14.48 0.12
C ALA A 214 14.62 -15.83 -0.41
N VAL A 215 15.88 -16.16 -0.12
CA VAL A 215 16.47 -17.46 -0.51
C VAL A 215 15.69 -18.62 0.10
N THR A 216 15.30 -18.52 1.37
CA THR A 216 14.60 -19.61 2.08
C THR A 216 13.10 -19.68 1.76
N TYR A 217 12.40 -18.55 1.68
CA TYR A 217 10.93 -18.54 1.51
C TYR A 217 10.48 -18.64 0.05
N ILE A 218 11.28 -18.21 -0.92
CA ILE A 218 10.95 -18.35 -2.34
C ILE A 218 11.41 -19.72 -2.86
N GLY A 219 12.62 -20.15 -2.51
CA GLY A 219 13.14 -21.50 -2.75
C GLY A 219 13.50 -21.87 -4.21
N SER A 220 13.07 -21.11 -5.22
CA SER A 220 13.37 -21.38 -6.64
C SER A 220 13.16 -20.15 -7.53
N ILE A 221 13.73 -20.14 -8.74
CA ILE A 221 13.58 -19.01 -9.68
C ILE A 221 12.12 -18.94 -10.19
N GLU A 222 11.51 -20.09 -10.43
CA GLU A 222 10.13 -20.23 -10.87
C GLU A 222 9.16 -19.64 -9.86
N ALA A 223 9.45 -19.78 -8.56
CA ALA A 223 8.63 -19.19 -7.51
C ALA A 223 8.71 -17.66 -7.44
N ILE A 224 9.74 -17.03 -8.03
CA ILE A 224 9.86 -15.55 -8.07
C ILE A 224 8.72 -14.96 -8.90
N TYR A 225 8.39 -15.56 -10.04
CA TYR A 225 7.35 -15.06 -10.95
C TYR A 225 6.05 -15.88 -10.91
N GLY A 226 6.12 -17.16 -10.52
CA GLY A 226 5.01 -18.11 -10.51
C GLY A 226 4.27 -18.23 -9.17
N THR A 227 4.54 -17.33 -8.20
CA THR A 227 3.80 -17.25 -6.92
C THR A 227 3.50 -15.81 -6.54
N ALA A 228 2.37 -15.56 -5.87
CA ALA A 228 1.98 -14.22 -5.45
C ALA A 228 3.01 -13.65 -4.45
N TYR A 229 3.57 -14.52 -3.60
CA TYR A 229 4.65 -14.19 -2.69
C TYR A 229 5.90 -13.66 -3.42
N GLY A 230 6.29 -14.31 -4.52
CA GLY A 230 7.41 -13.90 -5.35
C GLY A 230 7.17 -12.54 -6.03
N VAL A 231 6.01 -12.36 -6.66
CA VAL A 231 5.63 -11.12 -7.34
C VAL A 231 5.56 -9.94 -6.36
N MET A 232 4.92 -10.11 -5.20
CA MET A 232 4.89 -9.09 -4.15
C MET A 232 6.30 -8.81 -3.59
N THR A 233 7.18 -9.81 -3.53
CA THR A 233 8.59 -9.59 -3.17
C THR A 233 9.31 -8.73 -4.21
N LEU A 234 9.08 -8.97 -5.51
CA LEU A 234 9.61 -8.10 -6.59
C LEU A 234 9.08 -6.68 -6.49
N ALA A 235 7.79 -6.50 -6.16
CA ALA A 235 7.21 -5.17 -5.93
C ALA A 235 7.94 -4.43 -4.81
N LYS A 236 8.20 -5.09 -3.69
CA LYS A 236 8.98 -4.54 -2.57
C LYS A 236 10.42 -4.22 -2.97
N VAL A 237 11.07 -5.04 -3.80
CA VAL A 237 12.40 -4.74 -4.34
C VAL A 237 12.36 -3.49 -5.22
N GLY A 238 11.36 -3.35 -6.09
CA GLY A 238 11.17 -2.15 -6.92
C GLY A 238 11.02 -0.88 -6.07
N LEU A 239 10.15 -0.92 -5.05
CA LEU A 239 9.97 0.19 -4.11
C LEU A 239 11.26 0.48 -3.31
N LEU A 240 12.00 -0.55 -2.90
CA LEU A 240 13.30 -0.40 -2.24
C LEU A 240 14.32 0.30 -3.15
N LEU A 241 14.38 -0.06 -4.43
CA LEU A 241 15.26 0.61 -5.40
C LEU A 241 14.90 2.09 -5.56
N MET A 242 13.60 2.43 -5.58
CA MET A 242 13.15 3.83 -5.56
C MET A 242 13.62 4.57 -4.30
N LEU A 243 13.48 3.95 -3.12
CA LEU A 243 13.96 4.50 -1.85
C LEU A 243 15.48 4.68 -1.84
N LEU A 244 16.24 3.72 -2.34
CA LEU A 244 17.71 3.80 -2.44
C LEU A 244 18.14 4.91 -3.39
N ALA A 245 17.43 5.13 -4.51
CA ALA A 245 17.71 6.24 -5.43
C ALA A 245 17.49 7.60 -4.75
N LEU A 246 16.41 7.76 -4.00
CA LEU A 246 16.13 8.98 -3.20
C LEU A 246 17.17 9.17 -2.09
N GLY A 247 17.47 8.10 -1.34
CA GLY A 247 18.46 8.07 -0.27
C GLY A 247 19.87 8.40 -0.76
N ALA A 248 20.27 7.87 -1.92
CA ALA A 248 21.53 8.24 -2.57
C ALA A 248 21.53 9.72 -2.98
N GLY A 249 20.42 10.22 -3.54
CA GLY A 249 20.24 11.64 -3.83
C GLY A 249 20.39 12.54 -2.60
N ASN A 250 19.88 12.10 -1.45
CA ASN A 250 20.03 12.77 -0.17
C ASN A 250 21.47 12.68 0.36
N TYR A 251 22.12 11.52 0.28
CA TYR A 251 23.52 11.35 0.67
C TYR A 251 24.46 12.30 -0.09
N PHE A 252 24.32 12.39 -1.41
CA PHE A 252 25.12 13.32 -2.22
C PHE A 252 24.84 14.78 -1.89
N LEU A 253 23.60 15.11 -1.52
CA LEU A 253 23.25 16.46 -1.07
C LEU A 253 23.88 16.80 0.28
N VAL A 254 23.93 15.84 1.21
CA VAL A 254 24.62 16.00 2.49
C VAL A 254 26.13 16.20 2.29
N GLU A 255 26.74 15.47 1.36
CA GLU A 255 28.15 15.66 1.01
C GLU A 255 28.41 17.02 0.35
N ARG A 256 27.48 17.54 -0.45
CA ARG A 256 27.55 18.92 -0.98
C ARG A 256 27.43 19.96 0.11
N LEU A 257 26.46 19.80 1.03
CA LEU A 257 26.31 20.68 2.19
C LEU A 257 27.56 20.70 3.08
N ARG A 258 28.33 19.61 3.09
CA ARG A 258 29.64 19.57 3.77
C ARG A 258 30.67 20.49 3.11
N ARG A 259 30.64 20.65 1.80
CA ARG A 259 31.58 21.48 1.04
C ARG A 259 31.13 22.93 0.96
N ASP A 260 29.82 23.15 0.84
CA ASP A 260 29.20 24.45 0.71
C ASP A 260 28.00 24.57 1.67
N PRO A 261 28.17 25.26 2.82
CA PRO A 261 27.11 25.49 3.79
C PRO A 261 25.89 26.26 3.26
N SER A 262 26.02 26.95 2.12
CA SER A 262 24.90 27.67 1.48
C SER A 262 23.95 26.75 0.69
N THR A 263 24.30 25.46 0.56
CA THR A 263 23.49 24.46 -0.16
C THR A 263 22.05 24.40 0.39
N PRO A 264 21.02 24.62 -0.44
CA PRO A 264 19.63 24.57 0.01
C PRO A 264 19.21 23.16 0.50
N ILE A 265 18.68 23.08 1.72
CA ILE A 265 18.20 21.81 2.31
C ILE A 265 16.76 21.43 1.91
N LEU A 266 16.08 22.26 1.10
CA LEU A 266 14.70 22.01 0.70
C LEU A 266 14.56 20.63 0.03
N ARG A 267 15.50 20.29 -0.86
CA ARG A 267 15.53 18.99 -1.53
C ARG A 267 15.62 17.83 -0.54
N LEU A 268 16.47 17.94 0.48
CA LEU A 268 16.63 16.94 1.53
C LEU A 268 15.28 16.66 2.23
N LYS A 269 14.56 17.73 2.58
CA LYS A 269 13.23 17.63 3.21
C LYS A 269 12.21 16.98 2.27
N ARG A 270 12.12 17.42 1.01
CA ARG A 270 11.13 16.88 0.07
C ARG A 270 11.39 15.43 -0.33
N PHE A 271 12.65 15.03 -0.44
CA PHE A 271 12.99 13.63 -0.69
C PHE A 271 12.65 12.77 0.52
N ALA A 272 12.96 13.22 1.74
CA ALA A 272 12.58 12.49 2.95
C ALA A 272 11.05 12.33 3.11
N GLU A 273 10.25 13.31 2.68
CA GLU A 273 8.78 13.17 2.64
C GLU A 273 8.32 12.08 1.68
N VAL A 274 8.93 12.02 0.48
CA VAL A 274 8.64 10.96 -0.49
C VAL A 274 9.14 9.60 0.01
N GLU A 275 10.31 9.55 0.66
CA GLU A 275 10.84 8.33 1.27
C GLU A 275 9.90 7.81 2.37
N ILE A 276 9.29 8.69 3.18
CA ILE A 276 8.23 8.27 4.12
C ILE A 276 7.07 7.66 3.35
N GLY A 277 6.59 8.34 2.32
CA GLY A 277 5.47 7.88 1.49
C GLY A 277 5.65 6.49 0.86
N ILE A 278 6.78 6.30 0.18
CA ILE A 278 7.14 5.02 -0.43
C ILE A 278 7.43 3.99 0.67
N GLY A 279 8.09 4.38 1.76
CA GLY A 279 8.37 3.50 2.90
C GLY A 279 7.09 2.97 3.58
N LEU A 280 6.08 3.82 3.75
CA LEU A 280 4.75 3.39 4.21
C LEU A 280 4.12 2.37 3.25
N THR A 281 4.27 2.60 1.94
CA THR A 281 3.81 1.65 0.92
C THR A 281 4.54 0.30 1.02
N VAL A 282 5.85 0.31 1.28
CA VAL A 282 6.64 -0.92 1.50
C VAL A 282 6.19 -1.68 2.75
N LEU A 283 5.84 -0.98 3.84
CA LEU A 283 5.32 -1.59 5.06
C LEU A 283 3.93 -2.20 4.86
N LEU A 284 3.08 -1.53 4.08
CA LEU A 284 1.78 -2.04 3.66
C LEU A 284 1.92 -3.29 2.78
N ALA A 285 2.80 -3.26 1.77
CA ALA A 285 3.14 -4.42 0.95
C ALA A 285 3.73 -5.57 1.79
N ALA A 286 4.51 -5.26 2.83
CA ALA A 286 5.02 -6.26 3.76
C ALA A 286 3.90 -6.95 4.56
N ALA A 287 2.85 -6.22 4.95
CA ALA A 287 1.69 -6.83 5.61
C ALA A 287 0.94 -7.77 4.67
N SER A 288 0.74 -7.37 3.41
CA SER A 288 0.14 -8.23 2.37
C SER A 288 0.96 -9.51 2.16
N LEU A 289 2.28 -9.37 2.02
CA LEU A 289 3.20 -10.50 1.84
C LEU A 289 3.12 -11.54 2.97
N THR A 290 2.91 -11.10 4.23
CA THR A 290 2.79 -12.02 5.37
C THR A 290 1.49 -12.82 5.40
N SER A 291 0.51 -12.46 4.58
CA SER A 291 -0.74 -13.20 4.40
C SER A 291 -0.70 -14.16 3.22
N LEU A 292 0.40 -14.17 2.44
CA LEU A 292 0.60 -15.07 1.31
C LEU A 292 1.43 -16.28 1.74
N PRO A 293 1.12 -17.49 1.25
CA PRO A 293 1.95 -18.66 1.50
C PRO A 293 3.35 -18.44 0.89
N PRO A 294 4.44 -18.75 1.63
CA PRO A 294 5.79 -18.74 1.07
C PRO A 294 5.88 -19.56 -0.22
N GLY A 295 6.60 -19.05 -1.22
CA GLY A 295 6.70 -19.70 -2.53
C GLY A 295 7.25 -21.15 -2.47
N VAL A 296 8.13 -21.44 -1.51
CA VAL A 296 8.67 -22.78 -1.27
C VAL A 296 7.60 -23.79 -0.85
N ASP A 297 6.49 -23.34 -0.24
CA ASP A 297 5.39 -24.22 0.19
C ASP A 297 4.40 -24.52 -0.93
N LEU A 298 4.43 -23.77 -2.03
CA LEU A 298 3.57 -23.98 -3.20
C LEU A 298 4.30 -24.83 -4.23
N ALA A 299 4.10 -26.14 -4.29
CA ALA A 299 4.76 -27.01 -5.27
C ALA A 299 3.92 -27.27 -6.53
N GLN A 300 2.58 -27.31 -6.41
CA GLN A 300 1.66 -27.71 -7.49
C GLN A 300 0.80 -26.54 -8.02
N ASP A 301 0.53 -25.53 -7.20
CA ASP A 301 -0.33 -24.38 -7.54
C ASP A 301 0.45 -23.16 -8.06
N ARG A 302 1.50 -23.41 -8.87
CA ARG A 302 2.27 -22.35 -9.52
C ARG A 302 1.77 -22.11 -10.93
N LEU A 303 1.85 -20.85 -11.36
CA LEU A 303 1.79 -20.53 -12.78
C LEU A 303 3.13 -20.85 -13.44
N ASN A 304 3.08 -21.58 -14.55
CA ASN A 304 4.25 -21.81 -15.37
C ASN A 304 4.50 -20.63 -16.32
N TRP A 305 5.72 -20.54 -16.86
CA TRP A 305 6.11 -19.44 -17.75
C TRP A 305 5.24 -19.34 -19.01
N HIS A 306 4.75 -20.47 -19.54
CA HIS A 306 3.88 -20.48 -20.72
C HIS A 306 2.51 -19.85 -20.41
N GLU A 307 1.87 -20.23 -19.30
CA GLU A 307 0.61 -19.63 -18.83
C GLU A 307 0.76 -18.12 -18.63
N ILE A 308 1.90 -17.67 -18.07
CA ILE A 308 2.22 -16.25 -17.88
C ILE A 308 2.39 -15.53 -19.21
N VAL A 309 3.15 -16.10 -20.15
CA VAL A 309 3.36 -15.48 -21.46
C VAL A 309 2.07 -15.43 -22.24
N GLU A 310 1.30 -16.52 -22.27
CA GLU A 310 -0.01 -16.56 -22.90
C GLU A 310 -0.90 -15.47 -22.34
N ARG A 311 -0.88 -15.29 -21.01
CA ARG A 311 -1.62 -14.23 -20.33
C ARG A 311 -1.12 -12.83 -20.66
N ALA A 312 0.18 -12.60 -20.62
CA ALA A 312 0.80 -11.29 -20.82
C ALA A 312 0.94 -10.91 -22.31
N THR A 313 0.66 -11.82 -23.24
CA THR A 313 0.72 -11.53 -24.69
C THR A 313 -0.41 -10.55 -25.03
N PRO A 314 -0.08 -9.33 -25.50
CA PRO A 314 -1.08 -8.34 -25.87
C PRO A 314 -1.95 -8.86 -27.02
N GLN A 315 -3.26 -8.78 -26.87
CA GLN A 315 -4.20 -9.05 -27.98
C GLN A 315 -4.59 -7.72 -28.63
N TRP A 316 -4.28 -7.59 -29.92
CA TRP A 316 -4.63 -6.42 -30.72
C TRP A 316 -5.62 -6.79 -31.83
N PRO A 317 -6.69 -6.00 -32.05
CA PRO A 317 -7.06 -4.77 -31.32
C PRO A 317 -7.64 -5.07 -29.92
N PRO A 318 -7.61 -4.08 -28.99
CA PRO A 318 -8.29 -4.21 -27.70
C PRO A 318 -9.79 -4.47 -27.93
N ARG A 319 -10.42 -5.21 -27.01
CA ARG A 319 -11.84 -5.52 -27.07
C ARG A 319 -12.67 -4.27 -26.79
N LEU A 320 -13.16 -3.64 -27.86
CA LEU A 320 -14.05 -2.46 -27.81
C LEU A 320 -15.50 -2.78 -28.17
N THR A 321 -15.81 -4.06 -28.33
CA THR A 321 -17.16 -4.58 -28.55
C THR A 321 -17.62 -5.33 -27.31
N SER A 322 -18.76 -4.92 -26.75
CA SER A 322 -19.38 -5.60 -25.63
C SER A 322 -20.09 -6.87 -26.10
N PRO A 323 -20.08 -7.95 -25.30
CA PRO A 323 -21.02 -9.04 -25.49
C PRO A 323 -22.46 -8.60 -25.19
N ASP A 324 -23.44 -9.36 -25.70
CA ASP A 324 -24.86 -9.14 -25.44
C ASP A 324 -25.23 -9.64 -24.03
N TYR A 325 -26.10 -8.91 -23.33
CA TYR A 325 -26.48 -9.21 -21.94
C TYR A 325 -27.11 -10.61 -21.78
N ASP A 326 -27.90 -11.04 -22.76
CA ASP A 326 -28.60 -12.35 -22.76
C ASP A 326 -27.65 -13.55 -22.80
N LYS A 327 -26.39 -13.34 -23.20
CA LYS A 327 -25.35 -14.38 -23.24
C LYS A 327 -24.55 -14.50 -21.94
N LEU A 328 -24.70 -13.55 -21.02
CA LEU A 328 -24.04 -13.59 -19.72
C LEU A 328 -24.59 -14.71 -18.85
N THR A 329 -23.78 -15.25 -17.94
CA THR A 329 -24.18 -16.44 -17.16
C THR A 329 -25.42 -16.18 -16.31
N VAL A 330 -25.51 -15.01 -15.68
CA VAL A 330 -26.72 -14.63 -14.92
C VAL A 330 -27.97 -14.67 -15.81
N ALA A 331 -27.93 -14.05 -16.98
CA ALA A 331 -29.10 -13.95 -17.86
C ALA A 331 -29.54 -15.33 -18.37
N GLN A 332 -28.57 -16.18 -18.72
CA GLN A 332 -28.84 -17.56 -19.14
C GLN A 332 -29.42 -18.40 -18.01
N LEU A 333 -28.90 -18.27 -16.80
CA LEU A 333 -29.44 -18.96 -15.62
C LEU A 333 -30.86 -18.49 -15.29
N GLN A 334 -31.12 -17.18 -15.34
CA GLN A 334 -32.45 -16.63 -15.09
C GLN A 334 -33.46 -17.15 -16.11
N THR A 335 -33.06 -17.24 -17.38
CA THR A 335 -33.90 -17.80 -18.44
C THR A 335 -34.20 -19.28 -18.18
N LYS A 336 -33.19 -20.08 -17.79
CA LYS A 336 -33.38 -21.50 -17.44
C LYS A 336 -34.33 -21.69 -16.27
N ILE A 337 -34.21 -20.89 -15.20
CA ILE A 337 -35.11 -20.97 -14.04
C ILE A 337 -36.54 -20.59 -14.45
N THR A 338 -36.69 -19.52 -15.23
CA THR A 338 -38.00 -19.05 -15.70
C THR A 338 -38.70 -20.12 -16.56
N LEU A 339 -37.96 -20.85 -17.39
CA LEU A 339 -38.48 -21.96 -18.19
C LEU A 339 -38.81 -23.19 -17.33
N ALA A 340 -37.99 -23.51 -16.33
CA ALA A 340 -38.18 -24.67 -15.45
C ALA A 340 -39.36 -24.48 -14.48
N ASP A 341 -39.57 -23.26 -13.99
CA ASP A 341 -40.65 -22.89 -13.07
C ASP A 341 -41.90 -22.32 -13.79
N ALA A 342 -42.02 -22.52 -15.11
CA ALA A 342 -43.15 -22.07 -15.91
C ALA A 342 -44.49 -22.61 -15.32
N GLY A 343 -45.19 -21.77 -14.55
CA GLY A 343 -46.44 -22.11 -13.86
C GLY A 343 -46.46 -21.86 -12.34
N ARG A 344 -45.34 -21.52 -11.71
CA ARG A 344 -45.30 -21.06 -10.30
C ARG A 344 -45.29 -19.53 -10.24
N ALA A 345 -46.12 -18.95 -9.38
CA ALA A 345 -46.24 -17.49 -9.22
C ALA A 345 -44.96 -16.82 -8.68
N ASN A 346 -44.07 -17.57 -8.03
CA ASN A 346 -42.83 -17.09 -7.41
C ASN A 346 -41.64 -17.99 -7.82
N ALA A 347 -41.21 -17.92 -9.08
CA ALA A 347 -39.94 -18.52 -9.49
C ALA A 347 -38.77 -17.79 -8.79
N GLN A 348 -37.79 -18.54 -8.27
CA GLN A 348 -36.64 -17.95 -7.59
C GLN A 348 -35.74 -17.24 -8.60
N ALA A 349 -35.18 -16.07 -8.25
CA ALA A 349 -34.23 -15.40 -9.13
C ALA A 349 -32.91 -16.19 -9.20
N ALA A 350 -32.24 -16.18 -10.36
CA ALA A 350 -30.91 -16.78 -10.54
C ALA A 350 -29.83 -16.06 -9.73
N TYR A 351 -30.08 -14.80 -9.41
CA TYR A 351 -29.21 -13.95 -8.61
C TYR A 351 -30.08 -13.01 -7.79
N VAL A 352 -29.84 -12.96 -6.48
CA VAL A 352 -30.48 -12.02 -5.57
C VAL A 352 -29.40 -11.08 -5.01
N PRO A 353 -29.55 -9.75 -5.20
CA PRO A 353 -28.57 -8.78 -4.68
C PRO A 353 -28.29 -8.96 -3.20
N GLY A 354 -27.01 -9.20 -2.87
CA GLY A 354 -26.53 -9.38 -1.49
C GLY A 354 -26.63 -10.80 -0.94
N GLU A 355 -27.02 -11.80 -1.74
CA GLU A 355 -27.01 -13.21 -1.31
C GLU A 355 -25.58 -13.79 -1.19
N GLY A 356 -24.59 -13.14 -1.82
CA GLY A 356 -23.19 -13.57 -1.80
C GLY A 356 -22.90 -14.79 -2.67
N THR A 357 -23.81 -15.13 -3.59
CA THR A 357 -23.66 -16.26 -4.52
C THR A 357 -22.69 -15.91 -5.64
N ILE A 358 -21.53 -16.59 -5.66
CA ILE A 358 -20.57 -16.48 -6.76
C ILE A 358 -21.00 -17.41 -7.88
N LEU A 359 -21.36 -16.83 -9.02
CA LEU A 359 -21.75 -17.58 -10.21
C LEU A 359 -20.50 -17.97 -11.02
N PRO A 360 -20.50 -19.16 -11.67
CA PRO A 360 -19.43 -19.51 -12.60
C PRO A 360 -19.41 -18.52 -13.76
N ARG A 361 -18.22 -18.13 -14.22
CA ARG A 361 -18.06 -17.19 -15.34
C ARG A 361 -17.92 -17.97 -16.65
N ASN A 362 -18.62 -17.51 -17.68
CA ASN A 362 -18.48 -17.99 -19.05
C ASN A 362 -17.58 -17.04 -19.87
N ALA A 363 -17.34 -17.38 -21.13
CA ALA A 363 -16.49 -16.59 -22.02
C ALA A 363 -17.02 -15.15 -22.25
N GLU A 364 -18.33 -14.95 -22.15
CA GLU A 364 -18.97 -13.64 -22.33
C GLU A 364 -18.86 -12.79 -21.06
N ASP A 365 -18.91 -13.38 -19.87
CA ASP A 365 -18.63 -12.68 -18.60
C ASP A 365 -17.17 -12.18 -18.56
N ILE A 366 -16.23 -13.00 -19.05
CA ILE A 366 -14.82 -12.62 -19.25
C ILE A 366 -14.73 -11.45 -20.25
N ALA A 367 -15.38 -11.58 -21.41
CA ALA A 367 -15.37 -10.54 -22.44
C ALA A 367 -16.00 -9.22 -21.97
N TRP A 368 -17.03 -9.29 -21.12
CA TRP A 368 -17.64 -8.12 -20.48
C TRP A 368 -16.66 -7.38 -19.58
N SER A 369 -15.92 -8.12 -18.75
CA SER A 369 -14.91 -7.54 -17.86
C SER A 369 -13.74 -6.94 -18.64
N GLU A 370 -13.20 -7.66 -19.63
CA GLU A 370 -12.13 -7.17 -20.51
C GLU A 370 -12.54 -5.88 -21.23
N TYR A 371 -13.77 -5.82 -21.76
CA TYR A 371 -14.32 -4.63 -22.39
C TYR A 371 -14.32 -3.42 -21.43
N ASN A 372 -14.75 -3.62 -20.18
CA ASN A 372 -14.78 -2.55 -19.18
C ASN A 372 -13.37 -2.06 -18.83
N HIS A 373 -12.41 -2.97 -18.65
CA HIS A 373 -11.01 -2.65 -18.36
C HIS A 373 -10.35 -1.92 -19.53
N HIS A 374 -10.55 -2.36 -20.77
CA HIS A 374 -9.99 -1.69 -21.95
C HIS A 374 -10.52 -0.26 -22.11
N TRP A 375 -11.81 -0.03 -21.91
CA TRP A 375 -12.38 1.33 -21.95
C TRP A 375 -11.84 2.22 -20.83
N ALA A 376 -11.71 1.69 -19.60
CA ALA A 376 -11.03 2.40 -18.53
C ALA A 376 -9.58 2.73 -18.92
N GLY A 377 -8.87 1.79 -19.55
CA GLY A 377 -7.54 1.97 -20.11
C GLY A 377 -7.47 3.12 -21.11
N ILE A 378 -8.42 3.23 -22.06
CA ILE A 378 -8.51 4.35 -23.01
C ILE A 378 -8.60 5.69 -22.26
N PHE A 379 -9.52 5.82 -21.29
CA PHE A 379 -9.66 7.06 -20.53
C PHE A 379 -8.37 7.43 -19.81
N VAL A 380 -7.70 6.46 -19.18
CA VAL A 380 -6.46 6.69 -18.42
C VAL A 380 -5.29 7.04 -19.35
N VAL A 381 -5.14 6.38 -20.50
CA VAL A 381 -4.16 6.74 -21.53
C VAL A 381 -4.37 8.17 -22.00
N LEU A 382 -5.62 8.55 -22.33
CA LEU A 382 -5.95 9.90 -22.77
C LEU A 382 -5.65 10.94 -21.69
N ILE A 383 -5.95 10.65 -20.42
CA ILE A 383 -5.60 11.52 -19.29
C ILE A 383 -4.08 11.74 -19.23
N GLY A 384 -3.29 10.65 -19.29
CA GLY A 384 -1.83 10.72 -19.26
C GLY A 384 -1.24 11.48 -20.45
N LEU A 385 -1.74 11.22 -21.67
CA LEU A 385 -1.31 11.90 -22.88
C LEU A 385 -1.66 13.40 -22.88
N LEU A 386 -2.85 13.77 -22.43
CA LEU A 386 -3.23 15.20 -22.32
C LEU A 386 -2.39 15.91 -21.26
N ALA A 387 -2.10 15.25 -20.14
CA ALA A 387 -1.17 15.77 -19.14
C ALA A 387 0.23 15.98 -19.72
N LEU A 388 0.71 15.08 -20.60
CA LEU A 388 1.97 15.26 -21.33
C LEU A 388 1.92 16.43 -22.33
N ILE A 389 0.85 16.52 -23.11
CA ILE A 389 0.65 17.58 -24.12
C ILE A 389 0.67 18.96 -23.47
N GLU A 390 0.14 19.09 -22.25
CA GLU A 390 0.10 20.35 -21.51
C GLU A 390 1.50 20.95 -21.25
N HIS A 391 2.57 20.14 -21.24
CA HIS A 391 3.94 20.65 -21.13
C HIS A 391 4.36 21.53 -22.30
N PHE A 392 3.76 21.34 -23.48
CA PHE A 392 4.07 22.12 -24.67
C PHE A 392 3.26 23.43 -24.69
N ARG A 393 3.88 24.50 -25.19
CA ARG A 393 3.22 25.82 -25.27
C ARG A 393 1.91 25.78 -26.08
N TRP A 394 1.87 24.97 -27.13
CA TRP A 394 0.68 24.77 -27.97
C TRP A 394 -0.39 23.90 -27.30
N GLY A 395 0.01 23.06 -26.34
CA GLY A 395 -0.85 22.10 -25.65
C GLY A 395 -1.54 22.63 -24.39
N ARG A 396 -1.45 23.93 -24.08
CA ARG A 396 -2.03 24.51 -22.84
C ARG A 396 -3.54 24.33 -22.69
N TRP A 397 -4.26 24.06 -23.77
CA TRP A 397 -5.68 23.71 -23.73
C TRP A 397 -5.92 22.35 -23.04
N ALA A 398 -4.93 21.46 -23.02
CA ALA A 398 -5.01 20.12 -22.44
C ALA A 398 -5.11 20.14 -20.90
N LYS A 399 -4.94 21.30 -20.24
CA LYS A 399 -5.15 21.50 -18.79
C LYS A 399 -6.52 21.04 -18.25
N HIS A 400 -7.47 20.79 -19.15
CA HIS A 400 -8.81 20.31 -18.85
C HIS A 400 -8.93 18.78 -18.82
N TRP A 401 -7.82 18.04 -18.96
CA TRP A 401 -7.76 16.58 -18.84
C TRP A 401 -8.51 15.98 -17.63
N PRO A 402 -8.62 16.62 -16.44
CA PRO A 402 -9.35 15.99 -15.33
C PRO A 402 -10.85 15.81 -15.61
N LEU A 403 -11.40 16.51 -16.62
CA LEU A 403 -12.78 16.31 -17.04
C LEU A 403 -13.03 14.92 -17.67
N LEU A 404 -11.98 14.24 -18.15
CA LEU A 404 -12.11 12.86 -18.63
C LEU A 404 -12.50 11.88 -17.52
N PHE A 405 -12.22 12.20 -16.25
CA PHE A 405 -12.76 11.43 -15.13
C PHE A 405 -14.29 11.44 -15.08
N LEU A 406 -14.96 12.50 -15.57
CA LEU A 406 -16.41 12.53 -15.69
C LEU A 406 -16.91 11.56 -16.76
N GLY A 407 -16.21 11.49 -17.90
CA GLY A 407 -16.51 10.54 -18.96
C GLY A 407 -16.34 9.09 -18.47
N MET A 408 -15.24 8.82 -17.77
CA MET A 408 -14.99 7.51 -17.16
C MET A 408 -16.02 7.17 -16.07
N ALA A 409 -16.37 8.12 -15.19
CA ALA A 409 -17.40 7.91 -14.17
C ALA A 409 -18.77 7.62 -14.80
N ALA A 410 -19.14 8.34 -15.86
CA ALA A 410 -20.36 8.05 -16.60
C ALA A 410 -20.30 6.64 -17.22
N PHE A 411 -19.21 6.27 -17.88
CA PHE A 411 -19.04 4.92 -18.43
C PHE A 411 -19.21 3.84 -17.35
N LEU A 412 -18.49 3.95 -16.23
CA LEU A 412 -18.56 3.00 -15.12
C LEU A 412 -19.96 2.96 -14.50
N PHE A 413 -20.66 4.08 -14.38
CA PHE A 413 -22.05 4.12 -13.90
C PHE A 413 -22.99 3.23 -14.71
N PHE A 414 -22.80 3.19 -16.03
CA PHE A 414 -23.63 2.38 -16.92
C PHE A 414 -23.16 0.92 -16.98
N ARG A 415 -21.85 0.67 -16.87
CA ARG A 415 -21.24 -0.59 -17.32
C ARG A 415 -20.57 -1.43 -16.24
N ALA A 416 -20.27 -0.87 -15.08
CA ALA A 416 -19.54 -1.60 -14.03
C ALA A 416 -20.31 -2.83 -13.56
N ASP A 417 -21.63 -2.74 -13.45
CA ASP A 417 -22.49 -3.80 -12.93
C ASP A 417 -23.53 -4.22 -13.98
N GLU A 418 -23.44 -5.43 -14.52
CA GLU A 418 -24.39 -5.93 -15.52
C GLU A 418 -25.81 -6.15 -14.96
N GLN A 419 -25.93 -6.43 -13.65
CA GLN A 419 -27.22 -6.70 -13.00
C GLN A 419 -27.96 -5.46 -12.54
N ALA A 420 -27.26 -4.34 -12.38
CA ALA A 420 -27.84 -3.13 -11.84
C ALA A 420 -28.43 -2.24 -12.94
N TRP A 421 -29.48 -1.50 -12.58
CA TRP A 421 -29.98 -0.40 -13.40
C TRP A 421 -28.84 0.55 -13.82
N PRO A 422 -28.82 1.03 -15.08
CA PRO A 422 -29.91 0.95 -16.07
C PRO A 422 -29.83 -0.22 -17.05
N LEU A 423 -28.77 -1.03 -17.05
CA LEU A 423 -28.63 -2.12 -18.01
C LEU A 423 -29.28 -3.41 -17.52
N GLY A 424 -29.17 -3.70 -16.23
CA GLY A 424 -29.67 -4.91 -15.64
C GLY A 424 -31.09 -4.83 -15.10
N PRO A 425 -31.66 -5.98 -14.72
CA PRO A 425 -33.04 -6.08 -14.25
C PRO A 425 -33.23 -5.55 -12.83
N ALA A 426 -32.19 -5.50 -11.99
CA ALA A 426 -32.31 -5.06 -10.61
C ALA A 426 -32.50 -3.53 -10.54
N GLY A 427 -33.49 -3.09 -9.75
CA GLY A 427 -33.76 -1.67 -9.57
C GLY A 427 -32.60 -0.93 -8.88
N PHE A 428 -32.46 0.37 -9.12
CA PHE A 428 -31.33 1.17 -8.58
C PHE A 428 -31.12 1.02 -7.06
N PHE A 429 -32.19 1.12 -6.26
CA PHE A 429 -32.07 0.98 -4.80
C PHE A 429 -31.95 -0.48 -4.35
N GLU A 430 -32.44 -1.41 -5.15
CA GLU A 430 -32.37 -2.83 -4.87
C GLU A 430 -30.94 -3.36 -5.05
N SER A 431 -30.27 -2.94 -6.12
CA SER A 431 -28.90 -3.34 -6.41
C SER A 431 -27.90 -2.84 -5.36
N LEU A 432 -28.20 -1.76 -4.63
CA LEU A 432 -27.37 -1.27 -3.51
C LEU A 432 -27.34 -2.22 -2.31
N ARG A 433 -28.19 -3.27 -2.29
CA ARG A 433 -28.08 -4.35 -1.30
C ARG A 433 -26.87 -5.24 -1.57
N ASP A 434 -26.39 -5.30 -2.80
CA ASP A 434 -25.11 -5.91 -3.11
C ASP A 434 -23.97 -4.95 -2.69
N PRO A 435 -23.08 -5.36 -1.75
CA PRO A 435 -21.93 -4.57 -1.35
C PRO A 435 -21.00 -4.19 -2.51
N GLU A 436 -20.82 -5.04 -3.52
CA GLU A 436 -19.94 -4.78 -4.66
C GLU A 436 -20.51 -3.64 -5.51
N VAL A 437 -21.78 -3.73 -5.88
CA VAL A 437 -22.49 -2.67 -6.60
C VAL A 437 -22.46 -1.37 -5.79
N ALA A 438 -22.74 -1.43 -4.49
CA ALA A 438 -22.69 -0.24 -3.62
C ALA A 438 -21.29 0.41 -3.62
N GLN A 439 -20.22 -0.39 -3.57
CA GLN A 439 -18.85 0.09 -3.69
C GLN A 439 -18.59 0.75 -5.04
N HIS A 440 -18.96 0.11 -6.16
CA HIS A 440 -18.83 0.68 -7.50
C HIS A 440 -19.54 2.04 -7.62
N ARG A 441 -20.77 2.17 -7.11
CA ARG A 441 -21.52 3.44 -7.13
C ARG A 441 -20.86 4.54 -6.30
N ILE A 442 -20.33 4.19 -5.13
CA ILE A 442 -19.55 5.12 -4.31
C ILE A 442 -18.29 5.56 -5.07
N PHE A 443 -17.56 4.65 -5.70
CA PHE A 443 -16.36 4.98 -6.46
C PHE A 443 -16.64 5.84 -7.69
N VAL A 444 -17.74 5.58 -8.42
CA VAL A 444 -18.19 6.44 -9.52
C VAL A 444 -18.42 7.87 -9.04
N LEU A 445 -19.13 8.06 -7.92
CA LEU A 445 -19.35 9.38 -7.34
C LEU A 445 -18.03 10.04 -6.93
N LEU A 446 -17.14 9.29 -6.28
CA LEU A 446 -15.83 9.78 -5.85
C LEU A 446 -14.98 10.22 -7.05
N ILE A 447 -14.92 9.43 -8.12
CA ILE A 447 -14.20 9.77 -9.36
C ILE A 447 -14.76 11.06 -9.97
N ALA A 448 -16.09 11.21 -10.01
CA ALA A 448 -16.72 12.40 -10.56
C ALA A 448 -16.40 13.66 -9.75
N VAL A 449 -16.56 13.59 -8.41
CA VAL A 449 -16.22 14.67 -7.48
C VAL A 449 -14.74 15.02 -7.57
N PHE A 450 -13.88 14.01 -7.64
CA PHE A 450 -12.43 14.17 -7.75
C PHE A 450 -12.03 14.84 -9.07
N GLY A 451 -12.64 14.44 -10.20
CA GLY A 451 -12.41 15.06 -11.51
C GLY A 451 -12.75 16.56 -11.52
N ILE A 452 -13.90 16.94 -10.95
CA ILE A 452 -14.31 18.35 -10.81
C ILE A 452 -13.37 19.10 -9.88
N PHE A 453 -13.01 18.49 -8.75
CA PHE A 453 -12.11 19.06 -7.78
C PHE A 453 -10.73 19.34 -8.39
N GLU A 454 -10.11 18.35 -9.02
CA GLU A 454 -8.79 18.49 -9.63
C GLU A 454 -8.84 19.50 -10.78
N TRP A 455 -9.88 19.48 -11.61
CA TRP A 455 -10.08 20.49 -12.65
C TRP A 455 -10.09 21.92 -12.08
N ARG A 456 -10.80 22.16 -10.97
CA ARG A 456 -10.81 23.48 -10.29
C ARG A 456 -9.45 23.84 -9.71
N VAL A 457 -8.71 22.87 -9.16
CA VAL A 457 -7.33 23.06 -8.69
C VAL A 457 -6.43 23.50 -9.84
N ARG A 458 -6.51 22.83 -11.00
CA ARG A 458 -5.76 23.20 -12.21
C ARG A 458 -6.07 24.62 -12.66
N LEU A 459 -7.34 25.03 -12.68
CA LEU A 459 -7.75 26.38 -13.09
C LEU A 459 -7.22 27.47 -12.16
N ARG A 460 -7.07 27.19 -10.86
CA ARG A 460 -6.49 28.12 -9.88
C ARG A 460 -4.97 28.23 -9.99
N GLY A 461 -4.31 27.24 -10.60
CA GLY A 461 -2.84 27.20 -10.75
C GLY A 461 -2.13 27.41 -9.40
N GLY A 462 -1.18 28.35 -9.35
CA GLY A 462 -0.43 28.66 -8.13
C GLY A 462 -1.28 29.14 -6.94
N LYS A 463 -2.54 29.56 -7.16
CA LYS A 463 -3.46 29.98 -6.09
C LYS A 463 -4.15 28.81 -5.38
N ALA A 464 -3.99 27.57 -5.86
CA ALA A 464 -4.63 26.41 -5.26
C ALA A 464 -4.07 26.04 -3.87
N GLY A 465 -2.84 26.47 -3.56
CA GLY A 465 -2.22 26.21 -2.26
C GLY A 465 -2.18 24.71 -1.91
N PRO A 466 -2.52 24.31 -0.68
CA PRO A 466 -2.51 22.91 -0.25
C PRO A 466 -3.44 21.98 -1.05
N ALA A 467 -4.49 22.52 -1.69
CA ALA A 467 -5.43 21.71 -2.47
C ALA A 467 -4.76 21.00 -3.65
N ALA A 468 -3.67 21.56 -4.18
CA ALA A 468 -2.88 20.92 -5.25
C ALA A 468 -2.21 19.61 -4.84
N LEU A 469 -2.10 19.35 -3.52
CA LEU A 469 -1.48 18.13 -2.99
C LEU A 469 -2.47 16.98 -2.84
N VAL A 470 -3.78 17.22 -3.01
CA VAL A 470 -4.78 16.16 -2.89
C VAL A 470 -4.57 15.11 -3.98
N PHE A 471 -4.46 15.51 -5.25
CA PHE A 471 -4.24 14.59 -6.37
C PHE A 471 -3.01 13.67 -6.21
N PRO A 472 -1.80 14.18 -5.94
CA PRO A 472 -0.65 13.30 -5.74
C PRO A 472 -0.81 12.37 -4.53
N LEU A 473 -1.42 12.84 -3.43
CA LEU A 473 -1.63 12.02 -2.24
C LEU A 473 -2.66 10.92 -2.46
N THR A 474 -3.80 11.22 -3.08
CA THR A 474 -4.82 10.21 -3.37
C THR A 474 -4.34 9.21 -4.40
N THR A 475 -3.55 9.63 -5.39
CA THR A 475 -2.93 8.73 -6.37
C THR A 475 -1.93 7.79 -5.69
N ALA A 476 -1.03 8.32 -4.85
CA ALA A 476 -0.07 7.50 -4.11
C ALA A 476 -0.77 6.55 -3.13
N LEU A 477 -1.82 7.01 -2.44
CA LEU A 477 -2.60 6.19 -1.53
C LEU A 477 -3.37 5.10 -2.26
N GLY A 478 -3.97 5.40 -3.41
CA GLY A 478 -4.66 4.41 -4.25
C GLY A 478 -3.70 3.32 -4.71
N GLY A 479 -2.51 3.69 -5.19
CA GLY A 479 -1.47 2.71 -5.54
C GLY A 479 -0.99 1.89 -4.33
N ALA A 480 -0.83 2.51 -3.16
CA ALA A 480 -0.42 1.80 -1.95
C ALA A 480 -1.47 0.81 -1.44
N LEU A 481 -2.76 1.19 -1.50
CA LEU A 481 -3.88 0.33 -1.10
C LEU A 481 -4.07 -0.84 -2.07
N LEU A 482 -3.77 -0.65 -3.36
CA LEU A 482 -3.86 -1.71 -4.37
C LEU A 482 -2.91 -2.89 -4.04
N LEU A 483 -1.74 -2.64 -3.43
CA LEU A 483 -0.83 -3.70 -2.96
C LEU A 483 -1.30 -4.42 -1.68
N THR A 484 -2.31 -3.87 -1.00
CA THR A 484 -2.85 -4.44 0.25
C THR A 484 -4.19 -5.11 0.08
N HIS A 485 -4.78 -4.99 -1.10
CA HIS A 485 -6.05 -5.63 -1.39
C HIS A 485 -5.79 -7.12 -1.69
N SER A 486 -6.44 -8.01 -0.93
CA SER A 486 -6.40 -9.46 -1.16
C SER A 486 -7.79 -9.93 -1.57
N HIS A 487 -7.84 -10.73 -2.64
CA HIS A 487 -9.09 -11.34 -3.11
C HIS A 487 -9.43 -12.58 -2.29
N ALA A 488 -10.73 -12.84 -2.14
CA ALA A 488 -11.24 -13.98 -1.39
C ALA A 488 -10.73 -15.32 -1.96
N ILE A 489 -10.42 -16.24 -1.03
CA ILE A 489 -9.53 -17.40 -1.16
C ILE A 489 -10.22 -18.57 -1.91
N ALA A 490 -10.69 -18.34 -3.13
CA ALA A 490 -11.30 -19.40 -3.94
C ALA A 490 -10.25 -20.23 -4.71
N ASN A 491 -9.18 -19.60 -5.24
CA ASN A 491 -8.14 -20.25 -6.03
C ASN A 491 -6.80 -19.48 -5.99
N ILE A 492 -5.71 -20.18 -5.65
CA ILE A 492 -4.34 -19.62 -5.52
C ILE A 492 -3.82 -19.13 -6.87
N LYS A 493 -4.16 -19.81 -7.98
CA LYS A 493 -3.73 -19.40 -9.33
C LYS A 493 -4.39 -18.10 -9.76
N ASP A 494 -5.69 -17.96 -9.52
CA ASP A 494 -6.45 -16.75 -9.87
C ASP A 494 -5.94 -15.56 -9.03
N GLN A 495 -5.66 -15.80 -7.75
CA GLN A 495 -5.04 -14.80 -6.88
C GLN A 495 -3.70 -14.30 -7.44
N LEU A 496 -2.85 -15.20 -7.95
CA LEU A 496 -1.61 -14.80 -8.59
C LEU A 496 -1.83 -14.02 -9.90
N LEU A 497 -2.74 -14.46 -10.77
CA LEU A 497 -3.04 -13.75 -12.03
C LEU A 497 -3.51 -12.31 -11.77
N ILE A 498 -4.33 -12.15 -10.75
CA ILE A 498 -4.81 -10.84 -10.30
C ILE A 498 -3.63 -10.01 -9.78
N GLU A 499 -2.79 -10.57 -8.89
CA GLU A 499 -1.62 -9.91 -8.32
C GLU A 499 -0.62 -9.45 -9.40
N MET A 500 -0.40 -10.27 -10.44
CA MET A 500 0.46 -9.93 -11.58
C MET A 500 -0.04 -8.72 -12.37
N SER A 501 -1.35 -8.49 -12.40
CA SER A 501 -1.96 -7.33 -13.06
C SER A 501 -1.97 -6.10 -12.14
N HIS A 502 -2.23 -6.30 -10.84
CA HIS A 502 -2.39 -5.23 -9.85
C HIS A 502 -1.06 -4.62 -9.40
N THR A 503 -0.03 -5.44 -9.22
CA THR A 503 1.29 -4.99 -8.76
C THR A 503 1.88 -3.90 -9.68
N PRO A 504 1.95 -4.07 -11.02
CA PRO A 504 2.45 -3.03 -11.91
C PRO A 504 1.62 -1.73 -11.89
N LEU A 505 0.28 -1.85 -11.84
CA LEU A 505 -0.63 -0.70 -11.71
C LEU A 505 -0.33 0.08 -10.42
N ALA A 506 -0.15 -0.64 -9.31
CA ALA A 506 0.16 -0.06 -8.02
C ALA A 506 1.49 0.69 -8.01
N LEU A 507 2.55 0.07 -8.54
CA LEU A 507 3.88 0.68 -8.63
C LEU A 507 3.85 1.95 -9.49
N CYS A 508 3.12 1.93 -10.61
CA CYS A 508 2.92 3.11 -11.44
C CYS A 508 2.14 4.20 -10.69
N GLY A 509 1.08 3.85 -9.97
CA GLY A 509 0.30 4.79 -9.15
C GLY A 509 1.13 5.46 -8.05
N VAL A 510 1.92 4.68 -7.31
CA VAL A 510 2.85 5.18 -6.29
C VAL A 510 3.89 6.11 -6.93
N THR A 511 4.47 5.70 -8.06
CA THR A 511 5.43 6.51 -8.81
C THR A 511 4.81 7.82 -9.29
N ALA A 512 3.61 7.78 -9.85
CA ALA A 512 2.91 8.96 -10.34
C ALA A 512 2.58 9.93 -9.21
N GLY A 513 2.02 9.44 -8.10
CA GLY A 513 1.66 10.27 -6.95
C GLY A 513 2.87 10.99 -6.36
N TRP A 514 3.98 10.28 -6.12
CA TRP A 514 5.17 10.87 -5.52
C TRP A 514 5.99 11.72 -6.50
N ALA A 515 6.01 11.40 -7.79
CA ALA A 515 6.58 12.28 -8.80
C ALA A 515 5.77 13.59 -8.89
N ARG A 516 4.44 13.52 -8.91
CA ARG A 516 3.59 14.73 -8.91
C ARG A 516 3.75 15.54 -7.63
N TRP A 517 3.95 14.90 -6.47
CA TRP A 517 4.30 15.57 -5.22
C TRP A 517 5.59 16.38 -5.36
N LEU A 518 6.65 15.78 -5.92
CA LEU A 518 7.93 16.46 -6.14
C LEU A 518 7.80 17.59 -7.16
N GLU A 519 7.09 17.40 -8.26
CA GLU A 519 6.88 18.44 -9.26
C GLU A 519 6.31 19.72 -8.65
N LEU A 520 5.34 19.59 -7.75
CA LEU A 520 4.67 20.72 -7.10
C LEU A 520 5.51 21.40 -6.00
N ARG A 521 6.49 20.69 -5.44
CA ARG A 521 7.19 21.08 -4.20
C ARG A 521 8.69 21.39 -4.41
N MET A 522 9.21 21.12 -5.60
CA MET A 522 10.60 21.26 -5.98
C MET A 522 10.78 22.25 -7.13
N ASP A 523 12.02 22.65 -7.38
CA ASP A 523 12.43 23.49 -8.50
C ASP A 523 13.53 22.84 -9.36
N GLY A 524 13.83 23.46 -10.49
CA GLY A 524 14.94 23.07 -11.39
C GLY A 524 14.78 21.68 -11.99
N ARG A 525 15.89 20.94 -12.10
CA ARG A 525 15.94 19.63 -12.79
C ARG A 525 15.05 18.56 -12.16
N VAL A 526 14.90 18.57 -10.83
CA VAL A 526 14.06 17.59 -10.11
C VAL A 526 12.59 17.79 -10.49
N ARG A 527 12.12 19.04 -10.47
CA ARG A 527 10.78 19.37 -10.93
C ARG A 527 10.56 19.00 -12.38
N GLN A 528 11.52 19.30 -13.27
CA GLN A 528 11.44 18.95 -14.69
C GLN A 528 11.30 17.44 -14.89
N ALA A 529 12.17 16.63 -14.29
CA ALA A 529 12.08 15.18 -14.40
C ALA A 529 10.75 14.65 -13.84
N ALA A 530 10.35 15.12 -12.66
CA ALA A 530 9.11 14.71 -12.00
C ALA A 530 7.87 15.05 -12.84
N ALA A 531 7.88 16.19 -13.53
CA ALA A 531 6.82 16.62 -14.43
C ALA A 531 6.58 15.64 -15.59
N TRP A 532 7.63 14.97 -16.08
CA TRP A 532 7.52 13.94 -17.12
C TRP A 532 7.20 12.55 -16.57
N ILE A 533 7.69 12.21 -15.37
CA ILE A 533 7.54 10.87 -14.80
C ILE A 533 6.07 10.55 -14.50
N TRP A 534 5.33 11.47 -13.85
CA TRP A 534 3.98 11.13 -13.40
C TRP A 534 2.96 10.92 -14.54
N PRO A 535 2.94 11.72 -15.63
CA PRO A 535 2.02 11.47 -16.73
C PRO A 535 2.39 10.19 -17.49
N ILE A 536 3.68 9.90 -17.65
CA ILE A 536 4.15 8.65 -18.27
C ILE A 536 3.66 7.46 -17.45
N ALA A 537 3.76 7.51 -16.12
CA ALA A 537 3.23 6.46 -15.26
C ALA A 537 1.71 6.29 -15.42
N PHE A 538 0.94 7.36 -15.62
CA PHE A 538 -0.49 7.26 -15.98
C PHE A 538 -0.71 6.61 -17.34
N VAL A 539 0.08 6.96 -18.37
CA VAL A 539 0.00 6.29 -19.68
C VAL A 539 0.26 4.80 -19.52
N LEU A 540 1.29 4.41 -18.75
CA LEU A 540 1.60 3.00 -18.48
C LEU A 540 0.44 2.27 -17.77
N VAL A 541 -0.20 2.90 -16.77
CA VAL A 541 -1.42 2.35 -16.13
C VAL A 541 -2.51 2.10 -17.18
N GLY A 542 -2.76 3.08 -18.04
CA GLY A 542 -3.75 2.94 -19.10
C GLY A 542 -3.41 1.85 -20.12
N LEU A 543 -2.13 1.69 -20.47
CA LEU A 543 -1.66 0.62 -21.35
C LEU A 543 -1.81 -0.77 -20.71
N ILE A 544 -1.47 -0.91 -19.43
CA ILE A 544 -1.68 -2.16 -18.68
C ILE A 544 -3.17 -2.53 -18.65
N LEU A 545 -4.05 -1.54 -18.47
CA LEU A 545 -5.50 -1.76 -18.53
C LEU A 545 -6.01 -2.11 -19.95
N LEU A 546 -5.36 -1.61 -20.99
CA LEU A 546 -5.65 -1.97 -22.39
C LEU A 546 -5.17 -3.37 -22.77
N GLU A 547 -4.17 -3.89 -22.08
CA GLU A 547 -3.66 -5.25 -22.24
C GLU A 547 -4.24 -6.21 -21.20
N TYR A 548 -5.15 -5.72 -20.34
CA TYR A 548 -5.76 -6.51 -19.28
C TYR A 548 -6.56 -7.67 -19.85
N ARG A 549 -6.40 -8.84 -19.23
CA ARG A 549 -7.22 -10.01 -19.51
C ARG A 549 -7.85 -10.46 -18.19
N GLU A 550 -9.03 -11.05 -18.25
CA GLU A 550 -9.75 -11.55 -17.05
C GLU A 550 -9.33 -12.99 -16.73
N ALA A 551 -9.12 -13.31 -15.45
CA ALA A 551 -8.53 -14.59 -14.99
C ALA A 551 -9.53 -15.75 -15.12
#